data_AF-A0A2G2XDX7-F1
#
_entry.id   AF-A0A2G2XDX7-F1
#
_cell.length_a   1.000
_cell.length_b   1.000
_cell.length_c   1.000
_cell.angle_alpha   90.00
_cell.angle_beta   90.00
_cell.angle_gamma   90.00
#
_symmetry.space_group_name_H-M   'P 1'
#
loop_
_entity.id
_entity.type
_entity.pdbx_description
1 polymer ?
#
loop_
_entity_poly.entity_id
_entity_poly.type
_entity_poly.pdbx_seq_one_letter_code
_entity_poly.pdbx_strand_id
1 'polypeptide(L)'
;MAGLKCLQIFKCYSLRRLPEELISLINLEKLEIREMPVAFIARLQVLDLHKLQHIPNIVVGHTCTDYKEWIQEELVHRRNIFRRIRALSKLISEYVS
;
A
#
# COMPACT_ATOMS: atom_id res chain seq x y z
N MET A 1 18.02 -1.58 -22.20
CA MET A 1 17.34 -1.32 -20.91
C MET A 1 16.45 -2.51 -20.64
N ALA A 2 16.57 -3.15 -19.46
CA ALA A 2 15.80 -4.35 -19.16
C ALA A 2 14.31 -4.01 -19.09
N GLY A 3 13.53 -4.45 -20.08
CA GLY A 3 12.08 -4.30 -20.08
C GLY A 3 11.50 -5.25 -19.04
N LEU A 4 10.94 -4.71 -17.96
CA LEU A 4 10.27 -5.52 -16.95
C LEU A 4 9.04 -6.18 -17.59
N LYS A 5 9.06 -7.51 -17.70
CA LYS A 5 7.96 -8.29 -18.28
C LYS A 5 6.95 -8.76 -17.26
N CYS A 6 7.39 -9.03 -16.03
CA CYS A 6 6.56 -9.56 -14.97
C CYS A 6 6.74 -8.73 -13.69
N LEU A 7 5.64 -8.29 -13.10
CA LEU A 7 5.61 -7.62 -11.80
C LEU A 7 4.70 -8.42 -10.86
N GLN A 8 5.20 -8.74 -9.67
CA GLN A 8 4.42 -9.38 -8.62
C GLN A 8 4.36 -8.45 -7.40
N ILE A 9 3.13 -8.22 -6.92
CA ILE A 9 2.84 -7.48 -5.70
C ILE A 9 2.26 -8.48 -4.71
N PHE A 10 2.99 -8.72 -3.61
CA PHE A 10 2.67 -9.75 -2.63
C PHE A 10 2.78 -9.20 -1.22
N LYS A 11 1.75 -9.41 -0.39
CA LYS A 11 1.72 -9.00 1.04
C LYS A 11 2.14 -7.55 1.30
N CYS A 12 1.86 -6.64 0.37
CA CYS A 12 2.20 -5.22 0.52
C CYS A 12 1.08 -4.46 1.26
N TYR A 13 0.92 -4.70 2.56
CA TYR A 13 -0.21 -4.16 3.35
C TYR A 13 -0.24 -2.63 3.47
N SER A 14 0.92 -1.98 3.40
CA SER A 14 1.04 -0.51 3.37
C SER A 14 0.72 0.11 2.02
N LEU A 15 0.74 -0.67 0.93
CA LEU A 15 0.52 -0.17 -0.41
C LEU A 15 -0.97 0.05 -0.62
N ARG A 16 -1.38 1.33 -0.66
CA ARG A 16 -2.80 1.72 -0.74
C ARG A 16 -3.31 1.91 -2.16
N ARG A 17 -2.41 2.13 -3.12
CA ARG A 17 -2.72 2.43 -4.52
C ARG A 17 -1.56 2.08 -5.42
N LEU A 18 -1.83 1.85 -6.69
CA LEU A 18 -0.76 1.71 -7.69
C LEU A 18 -0.13 3.07 -8.02
N PRO A 19 1.20 3.11 -8.21
CA PRO A 19 1.89 4.31 -8.69
C PRO A 19 1.39 4.69 -10.09
N GLU A 20 1.46 5.97 -10.42
CA GLU A 20 1.01 6.47 -11.74
C GLU A 20 1.96 6.00 -12.84
N GLU A 21 3.23 5.90 -12.47
CA GLU A 21 4.34 5.48 -13.30
C GLU A 21 4.22 4.01 -13.74
N LEU A 22 3.29 3.23 -13.17
CA LEU A 22 3.00 1.88 -13.67
C LEU A 22 2.61 1.90 -15.15
N ILE A 23 1.98 2.99 -15.62
CA ILE A 23 1.63 3.21 -17.03
C ILE A 23 2.88 3.25 -17.93
N SER A 24 4.04 3.63 -17.39
CA SER A 24 5.30 3.69 -18.14
C SER A 24 5.93 2.31 -18.38
N LEU A 25 5.45 1.26 -17.73
CA LEU A 25 5.93 -0.12 -17.91
C LEU A 25 5.32 -0.76 -19.16
N ILE A 26 5.55 -0.16 -20.32
CA ILE A 26 4.96 -0.56 -21.61
C ILE A 26 5.32 -1.99 -22.05
N ASN A 27 6.39 -2.56 -21.50
CA ASN A 27 6.85 -3.92 -21.80
C ASN A 27 6.31 -4.96 -20.80
N LEU A 28 5.44 -4.54 -19.88
CA LEU A 28 4.90 -5.41 -18.84
C LEU A 28 3.85 -6.34 -19.43
N GLU A 29 4.20 -7.62 -19.52
CA GLU A 29 3.35 -8.68 -20.05
C GLU A 29 2.46 -9.28 -18.95
N LYS A 30 2.91 -9.26 -17.69
CA LYS A 30 2.22 -9.87 -16.56
C LYS A 30 2.24 -9.04 -15.28
N LEU A 31 1.08 -8.88 -14.68
CA LEU A 31 0.92 -8.36 -13.31
C LEU A 31 0.24 -9.40 -12.43
N GLU A 32 0.90 -9.79 -11.33
CA GLU A 32 0.30 -10.63 -10.30
C GLU A 32 0.11 -9.85 -9.01
N ILE A 33 -1.11 -9.88 -8.47
CA ILE A 33 -1.46 -9.25 -7.20
C ILE A 33 -2.00 -10.34 -6.28
N ARG A 34 -1.31 -10.61 -5.17
CA ARG A 34 -1.62 -11.73 -4.26
C ARG A 34 -1.52 -11.30 -2.80
N GLU A 35 -2.39 -11.84 -1.95
CA GLU A 35 -2.40 -11.59 -0.50
C GLU A 35 -2.40 -10.09 -0.15
N MET A 36 -3.13 -9.31 -0.94
CA MET A 36 -3.29 -7.87 -0.73
C MET A 36 -4.54 -7.56 0.11
N PRO A 37 -4.59 -6.39 0.78
CA PRO A 37 -5.79 -5.95 1.49
C PRO A 37 -7.00 -5.86 0.57
N VAL A 38 -8.18 -6.26 1.06
CA VAL A 38 -9.44 -6.19 0.30
C VAL A 38 -9.70 -4.79 -0.24
N ALA A 39 -9.40 -3.74 0.56
CA ALA A 39 -9.56 -2.36 0.15
C ALA A 39 -8.68 -1.97 -1.06
N PHE A 40 -7.49 -2.55 -1.17
CA PHE A 40 -6.61 -2.33 -2.31
C PHE A 40 -7.20 -2.96 -3.58
N ILE A 41 -7.69 -4.21 -3.49
CA ILE A 41 -8.32 -4.90 -4.62
C ILE A 41 -9.59 -4.18 -5.09
N ALA A 42 -10.45 -3.73 -4.17
CA ALA A 42 -11.63 -2.97 -4.52
C ALA A 42 -11.29 -1.66 -5.26
N ARG A 43 -10.23 -0.98 -4.82
CA ARG A 43 -9.73 0.23 -5.49
C ARG A 43 -9.16 -0.07 -6.88
N LEU A 44 -8.44 -1.19 -7.02
CA LEU A 44 -7.83 -1.63 -8.27
C LEU A 44 -8.85 -1.72 -9.40
N GLN A 45 -10.04 -2.25 -9.10
CA GLN A 45 -11.12 -2.49 -10.07
C GLN A 45 -11.83 -1.21 -10.53
N VAL A 46 -11.75 -0.13 -9.74
CA VAL A 46 -12.53 1.10 -10.00
C VAL A 46 -11.61 2.27 -10.35
N LEU A 47 -10.69 2.62 -9.46
CA LEU A 47 -9.90 3.85 -9.57
C LEU A 47 -8.60 3.65 -10.34
N ASP A 48 -7.92 2.52 -10.12
CA ASP A 48 -6.61 2.27 -10.73
C ASP A 48 -6.70 1.41 -12.01
N LEU A 49 -7.91 1.14 -12.51
CA LEU A 49 -8.15 0.30 -13.70
C LEU A 49 -7.46 0.83 -14.96
N HIS A 50 -7.46 2.14 -15.16
CA HIS A 50 -6.80 2.79 -16.31
C HIS A 50 -5.29 2.51 -16.36
N LYS A 51 -4.67 2.23 -15.21
CA LYS A 51 -3.24 1.89 -15.11
C LYS A 51 -2.94 0.48 -15.57
N LEU A 52 -3.96 -0.36 -15.71
CA LEU A 52 -3.83 -1.78 -16.03
C LEU A 52 -4.13 -2.10 -17.49
N GLN A 53 -4.71 -1.15 -18.24
CA GLN A 53 -5.20 -1.39 -19.60
C GLN A 53 -4.12 -1.82 -20.60
N HIS A 54 -2.86 -1.47 -20.35
CA HIS A 54 -1.74 -1.84 -21.21
C HIS A 54 -1.16 -3.24 -20.89
N ILE A 55 -1.61 -3.89 -19.82
CA ILE A 55 -1.04 -5.16 -19.33
C ILE A 55 -1.93 -6.31 -19.81
N PRO A 56 -1.42 -7.24 -20.63
CA PRO A 56 -2.25 -8.27 -21.25
C PRO A 56 -2.66 -9.39 -20.27
N ASN A 57 -1.83 -9.68 -19.26
CA ASN A 57 -2.12 -10.75 -18.30
C ASN A 57 -2.12 -10.22 -16.86
N ILE A 58 -3.30 -10.15 -16.26
CA ILE A 58 -3.49 -9.68 -14.89
C ILE A 58 -4.10 -10.81 -14.06
N VAL A 59 -3.39 -11.21 -13.02
CA VAL A 59 -3.85 -12.24 -12.08
C VAL A 59 -4.05 -11.61 -10.71
N VAL A 60 -5.29 -11.64 -10.22
CA VAL A 60 -5.63 -11.25 -8.85
C VAL A 60 -5.92 -12.51 -8.03
N GLY A 61 -5.01 -12.87 -7.15
CA GLY A 61 -5.13 -14.02 -6.25
C GLY A 61 -5.94 -13.71 -4.99
N HIS A 62 -5.96 -14.66 -4.05
CA HIS A 62 -6.69 -14.52 -2.79
C HIS A 62 -6.29 -13.25 -2.03
N THR A 63 -7.30 -12.59 -1.46
CA THR A 63 -7.13 -11.47 -0.54
C THR A 63 -6.64 -11.97 0.82
N CYS A 64 -5.83 -11.14 1.48
CA CYS A 64 -5.41 -11.37 2.85
C CYS A 64 -6.50 -10.88 3.81
N THR A 65 -6.93 -11.70 4.76
CA THR A 65 -7.91 -11.35 5.82
C THR A 65 -7.23 -11.08 7.17
N ASP A 66 -6.02 -11.59 7.32
CA ASP A 66 -5.07 -11.50 8.44
C ASP A 66 -4.35 -10.13 8.53
N TYR A 67 -4.46 -9.26 7.53
CA TYR A 67 -3.89 -7.91 7.57
C TYR A 67 -4.42 -7.01 8.71
N LYS A 68 -5.56 -7.38 9.33
CA LYS A 68 -6.09 -6.67 10.50
C LYS A 68 -5.13 -6.75 11.68
N GLU A 69 -4.45 -7.88 11.87
CA GLU A 69 -3.46 -8.06 12.94
C GLU A 69 -2.26 -7.15 12.71
N TRP A 70 -1.76 -7.10 11.48
CA TRP A 70 -0.69 -6.18 11.08
C TRP A 70 -1.07 -4.69 11.24
N ILE A 71 -2.30 -4.31 10.87
CA ILE A 71 -2.80 -2.94 11.09
C ILE A 71 -2.84 -2.60 12.58
N GLN A 72 -3.19 -3.54 13.47
CA GLN A 72 -3.17 -3.27 14.92
C GLN A 72 -1.77 -2.91 15.40
N GLU A 73 -0.75 -3.62 14.97
CA GLU A 73 0.65 -3.35 15.34
C GLU A 73 1.10 -1.96 14.84
N GLU A 74 0.81 -1.61 13.59
CA GLU A 74 1.12 -0.30 13.00
C GLU A 74 0.34 0.84 13.70
N LEU A 75 -0.94 0.64 14.02
CA LEU A 75 -1.76 1.61 14.75
C LEU A 75 -1.28 1.81 16.18
N VAL A 76 -0.83 0.74 16.86
CA VAL A 76 -0.20 0.83 18.19
C VAL A 76 1.08 1.66 18.10
N HIS A 77 1.92 1.40 17.10
CA HIS A 77 3.14 2.16 16.87
C HIS A 77 2.86 3.65 16.66
N ARG A 78 1.92 3.98 15.76
CA ARG A 78 1.50 5.38 15.50
C ARG A 78 0.90 6.05 16.74
N ARG A 79 0.08 5.33 17.50
CA ARG A 79 -0.52 5.84 18.75
C ARG A 79 0.58 6.19 19.77
N ASN A 80 1.62 5.36 19.88
CA ASN A 80 2.74 5.60 20.77
C ASN A 80 3.56 6.82 20.35
N ILE A 81 3.80 7.02 19.05
CA ILE A 81 4.42 8.24 18.52
C ILE A 81 3.59 9.47 18.91
N PHE A 82 2.28 9.45 18.66
CA PHE A 82 1.40 10.57 19.01
C PHE A 82 1.39 10.89 20.51
N ARG A 83 1.41 9.86 21.37
CA ARG A 83 1.52 10.05 22.83
C ARG A 83 2.82 10.75 23.22
N ARG A 84 3.94 10.36 22.61
CA ARG A 84 5.25 11.00 22.85
C ARG A 84 5.27 12.46 22.39
N ILE A 85 4.74 12.74 21.20
CA ILE A 85 4.61 14.12 20.69
C ILE A 85 3.77 14.97 21.64
N ARG A 86 2.63 14.46 22.11
CA ARG A 86 1.77 15.16 23.07
C ARG A 86 2.50 15.42 24.40
N ALA A 87 3.27 14.45 24.91
CA ALA A 87 4.04 14.61 26.14
C ALA A 87 5.13 15.69 25.99
N LEU A 88 5.87 15.67 24.87
CA LEU A 88 6.87 16.70 24.56
C LEU A 88 6.25 18.09 24.42
N SER A 89 5.10 18.20 23.74
CA SER A 89 4.36 19.44 23.62
C SER A 89 3.96 20.02 24.99
N LYS A 90 3.59 19.16 25.94
CA LYS A 90 3.23 19.57 27.31
C LYS A 90 4.45 20.05 28.10
N LEU A 91 5.57 19.34 28.00
CA LEU A 91 6.84 19.75 28.62
C LEU A 91 7.33 21.11 28.09
N ILE A 92 7.22 21.33 26.78
CA ILE A 92 7.58 22.61 26.17
C ILE A 92 6.67 23.73 26.69
N SER A 93 5.36 23.51 26.80
CA SER A 93 4.46 24.54 27.35
C SER A 93 4.76 24.89 28.81
N GLU A 94 5.20 23.92 29.62
CA GLU A 94 5.59 24.13 31.02
C GLU A 94 6.94 24.86 31.14
N TYR A 95 7.85 24.69 30.17
CA TYR A 95 9.17 25.34 30.18
C TYR A 95 9.16 26.79 29.70
N VAL A 96 8.19 27.16 28.85
CA VAL A 96 8.07 28.51 28.26
C VAL A 96 7.05 29.40 29.03
N SER A 97 6.47 28.86 30.12
CA SER A 97 5.61 29.60 31.07
C SER A 97 6.40 30.02 32.30
#